data_AF-A0A8J8B0V8-F1
#
_entry.id   AF-A0A8J8B0V8-F1
#
_cell.length_a   1.000
_cell.length_b   1.000
_cell.length_c   1.000
_cell.angle_alpha   90.00
_cell.angle_beta   90.00
_cell.angle_gamma   90.00
#
_symmetry.space_group_name_H-M   'P 1'
#
loop_
_entity.id
_entity.type
_entity.pdbx_description
1 polymer ?
#
loop_
_entity_poly.entity_id
_entity_poly.type
_entity_poly.pdbx_seq_one_letter_code
_entity_poly.pdbx_strand_id
1 'polypeptide(L)'
;MKYIVQPWETWETMNSLASRYGVTVDELRRANPILNSINLYPGMILTIPGRQAVTLPSEGYIEYVVQPGDTLFNLAKKYRLDYGRVIAQNPQLINPNRIYPGEIIYLIYLGY
;
A
#
# COMPACT_ATOMS: atom_id res chain seq x y z
N MET A 1 1.19 -4.09 -15.22
CA MET A 1 0.89 -2.97 -14.28
C MET A 1 1.69 -3.15 -13.00
N LYS A 2 2.08 -2.07 -12.30
CA LYS A 2 2.73 -2.17 -10.98
C LYS A 2 1.66 -2.10 -9.88
N TYR A 3 1.83 -2.82 -8.79
CA TYR A 3 0.91 -2.85 -7.65
C TYR A 3 1.70 -2.74 -6.35
N ILE A 4 1.26 -1.90 -5.41
CA ILE A 4 1.91 -1.75 -4.11
C ILE A 4 1.16 -2.60 -3.10
N VAL A 5 1.86 -3.60 -2.53
CA VAL A 5 1.34 -4.48 -1.49
C VAL A 5 0.92 -3.67 -0.27
N GLN A 6 -0.31 -3.86 0.19
CA GLN A 6 -0.85 -3.12 1.33
C GLN A 6 -0.54 -3.86 2.65
N PRO A 7 -0.44 -3.15 3.79
CA PRO A 7 -0.05 -3.77 5.06
C PRO A 7 -1.04 -4.69 5.74
N TRP A 8 -2.27 -4.77 5.23
CA TRP A 8 -3.25 -5.76 5.63
C TRP A 8 -3.27 -6.98 4.70
N GLU A 9 -2.42 -7.01 3.68
CA GLU A 9 -2.30 -8.16 2.78
C GLU A 9 -1.32 -9.19 3.37
N THR A 10 -1.82 -10.39 3.64
CA THR A 10 -1.07 -11.54 4.15
C THR A 10 -0.82 -12.56 3.03
N TRP A 11 -0.23 -13.72 3.34
CA TRP A 11 -0.01 -14.81 2.38
C TRP A 11 -1.31 -15.29 1.69
N GLU A 12 -2.46 -15.20 2.35
CA GLU A 12 -3.78 -15.47 1.76
C GLU A 12 -4.15 -14.46 0.66
N THR A 13 -3.55 -13.28 0.69
CA THR A 13 -3.83 -12.21 -0.25
C THR A 13 -3.21 -12.43 -1.61
N MET A 14 -2.21 -13.29 -1.79
CA MET A 14 -1.68 -13.56 -3.13
C MET A 14 -2.76 -14.20 -4.03
N ASN A 15 -3.58 -15.10 -3.48
CA ASN A 15 -4.76 -15.64 -4.15
C ASN A 15 -5.81 -14.55 -4.38
N SER A 16 -6.15 -13.74 -3.37
CA SER A 16 -7.13 -12.66 -3.52
C SER A 16 -6.70 -11.59 -4.53
N LEU A 17 -5.40 -11.26 -4.58
CA LEU A 17 -4.78 -10.32 -5.50
C LEU A 17 -4.87 -10.90 -6.92
N ALA A 18 -4.43 -12.15 -7.09
CA ALA A 18 -4.53 -12.86 -8.35
C ALA A 18 -5.99 -12.89 -8.87
N SER A 19 -6.95 -13.31 -8.03
CA SER A 19 -8.38 -13.32 -8.35
C SER A 19 -8.94 -11.93 -8.67
N ARG A 20 -8.61 -10.91 -7.88
CA ARG A 20 -9.04 -9.51 -8.11
C ARG A 20 -8.55 -8.99 -9.46
N TYR A 21 -7.32 -9.33 -9.84
CA TYR A 21 -6.73 -8.86 -11.08
C TYR A 21 -6.97 -9.80 -12.26
N GLY A 22 -7.66 -10.93 -12.05
CA GLY A 22 -7.97 -11.91 -13.09
C GLY A 22 -6.73 -12.65 -13.61
N VAL A 23 -5.71 -12.79 -12.77
CA VAL A 23 -4.47 -13.52 -13.07
C VAL A 23 -4.35 -14.72 -12.14
N THR A 24 -3.46 -15.65 -12.43
CA THR A 24 -3.13 -16.74 -11.51
C THR A 24 -1.96 -16.37 -10.60
N VAL A 25 -1.87 -17.03 -9.45
CA VAL A 25 -0.73 -16.87 -8.53
C VAL A 25 0.59 -17.31 -9.18
N ASP A 26 0.56 -18.34 -10.03
CA ASP A 26 1.75 -18.79 -10.77
C ASP A 26 2.26 -17.70 -11.71
N GLU A 27 1.36 -17.11 -12.51
CA GLU A 27 1.71 -15.99 -13.38
C GLU A 27 2.27 -14.82 -12.58
N LEU A 28 1.65 -14.48 -11.45
CA LEU A 28 2.11 -13.42 -10.57
C LEU A 28 3.52 -13.71 -10.00
N ARG A 29 3.83 -14.95 -9.61
CA ARG A 29 5.19 -15.32 -9.15
C ARG A 29 6.20 -15.32 -10.28
N ARG A 30 5.82 -15.74 -11.49
CA ARG A 30 6.70 -15.66 -12.68
C ARG A 30 7.03 -14.23 -13.05
N ALA A 31 6.07 -13.32 -12.90
CA ALA A 31 6.29 -11.88 -13.10
C ALA A 31 7.06 -11.22 -11.94
N ASN A 32 7.11 -11.85 -10.76
CA ASN A 32 7.80 -11.35 -9.57
C ASN A 32 8.72 -12.42 -8.96
N PRO A 33 9.84 -12.77 -9.62
CA PRO A 33 10.72 -13.85 -9.18
C PRO A 33 11.27 -13.66 -7.76
N ILE A 34 11.33 -12.41 -7.28
CA ILE A 34 11.71 -12.08 -5.90
C ILE A 34 10.85 -12.81 -4.87
N LEU A 35 9.57 -13.07 -5.16
CA LEU A 35 8.64 -13.80 -4.29
C LEU A 35 8.95 -15.31 -4.16
N ASN A 36 9.98 -15.80 -4.86
CA ASN A 36 10.51 -17.15 -4.65
C ASN A 36 11.48 -17.21 -3.46
N SER A 37 12.09 -16.08 -3.11
CA SER A 37 13.13 -15.99 -2.08
C SER A 37 12.74 -15.13 -0.90
N ILE A 38 11.72 -14.27 -1.02
CA ILE A 38 11.22 -13.43 0.06
C ILE A 38 9.70 -13.56 0.22
N ASN A 39 9.25 -13.38 1.46
CA ASN A 39 7.83 -13.20 1.74
C ASN A 39 7.32 -11.87 1.18
N LEU A 40 6.01 -11.81 0.96
CA LEU A 40 5.31 -10.59 0.59
C LEU A 40 5.38 -9.60 1.76
N TYR A 41 5.91 -8.41 1.51
CA TYR A 41 5.96 -7.33 2.49
C TYR A 41 5.14 -6.14 2.02
N PRO A 42 4.50 -5.43 2.95
CA PRO A 42 3.82 -4.18 2.66
C PRO A 42 4.78 -3.15 2.05
N GLY A 43 4.29 -2.41 1.06
CA GLY A 43 5.09 -1.44 0.29
C GLY A 43 5.89 -2.06 -0.86
N MET A 44 5.91 -3.39 -1.00
CA MET A 44 6.54 -4.01 -2.16
C MET A 44 5.80 -3.68 -3.44
N ILE A 45 6.54 -3.42 -4.51
CA ILE A 45 5.97 -3.20 -5.84
C ILE A 45 6.00 -4.52 -6.60
N LEU A 46 4.82 -5.03 -6.94
CA LEU A 46 4.63 -6.24 -7.73
C LEU A 46 4.21 -5.90 -9.16
N THR A 47 4.73 -6.67 -10.10
CA THR A 47 4.33 -6.66 -11.51
C THR A 47 3.17 -7.61 -11.70
N ILE A 48 1.99 -7.09 -12.07
CA ILE A 48 0.84 -7.91 -12.45
C ILE A 48 0.92 -8.20 -13.96
N PRO A 49 1.13 -9.47 -14.39
CA PRO A 49 1.19 -9.87 -15.79
C PRO A 49 -0.22 -9.94 -16.42
N GLY A 50 -0.32 -9.98 -17.76
CA GLY A 50 -1.58 -10.29 -18.47
C GLY A 50 -2.61 -9.17 -18.60
N ARG A 51 -2.50 -8.07 -17.83
CA ARG A 51 -3.28 -6.85 -18.06
C ARG A 51 -2.43 -5.78 -18.76
N GLN A 52 -2.92 -5.26 -19.90
CA GLN A 52 -2.39 -4.05 -20.52
C GLN A 52 -2.13 -3.04 -19.41
N ALA A 53 -0.92 -2.46 -19.40
CA ALA A 53 -0.54 -1.47 -18.43
C ALA A 53 -1.53 -0.31 -18.52
N VAL A 54 -2.53 -0.31 -17.64
CA VAL A 54 -3.09 0.94 -17.18
C VAL A 54 -1.91 1.61 -16.51
N THR A 55 -1.37 2.63 -17.16
CA THR A 55 -0.37 3.51 -16.57
C THR A 55 -0.90 3.89 -15.20
N LEU A 56 -0.23 3.46 -14.13
CA LEU A 56 -0.54 3.99 -12.81
C LEU A 56 -0.40 5.50 -12.90
N PRO A 57 -1.35 6.29 -12.38
CA PRO A 57 -1.11 7.72 -12.23
C PRO A 57 0.19 7.91 -11.42
N SER A 58 0.96 8.94 -11.77
CA SER A 58 2.21 9.34 -11.12
C SER A 58 2.07 9.65 -9.62
N GLU A 59 0.83 9.63 -9.13
CA GLU A 59 0.40 9.97 -7.78
C GLU A 59 -0.74 9.01 -7.39
N GLY A 60 -0.79 8.63 -6.12
CA GLY A 60 -1.86 7.78 -5.58
C GLY A 60 -1.97 7.91 -4.08
N TYR A 61 -3.06 7.41 -3.50
CA TYR A 61 -3.30 7.47 -2.07
C TYR A 61 -3.68 6.09 -1.52
N ILE A 62 -3.30 5.86 -0.26
CA ILE A 62 -3.76 4.74 0.55
C ILE A 62 -4.74 5.30 1.58
N GLU A 63 -5.95 4.75 1.65
CA GLU A 63 -6.86 4.99 2.76
C GLU A 63 -6.51 4.02 3.89
N TYR A 64 -6.03 4.56 5.00
CA TYR A 64 -5.65 3.77 6.16
C TYR A 64 -6.62 4.02 7.31
N VAL A 65 -7.22 2.94 7.82
CA VAL A 65 -8.07 3.01 9.02
C VAL A 65 -7.17 2.85 10.25
N VAL A 66 -7.10 3.90 11.06
CA VAL A 66 -6.29 3.95 12.28
C VAL A 66 -6.66 2.79 13.21
N GLN A 67 -5.64 2.12 13.75
CA GLN A 67 -5.77 1.05 14.74
C GLN A 67 -5.37 1.55 16.13
N PRO A 68 -5.81 0.86 17.21
CA PRO A 68 -5.35 1.17 18.56
C PRO A 68 -3.82 1.13 18.67
N GLY A 69 -3.23 2.24 19.12
CA GLY A 69 -1.78 2.39 19.29
C GLY A 69 -1.04 2.98 18.09
N ASP A 70 -1.72 3.26 16.98
CA ASP A 70 -1.11 3.95 15.86
C ASP A 70 -0.79 5.41 16.17
N THR A 71 0.26 5.90 15.52
CA THR A 71 0.55 7.32 15.43
C THR A 71 0.82 7.67 13.98
N LEU A 72 0.49 8.90 13.59
CA LEU A 72 0.81 9.41 12.25
C LEU A 72 2.30 9.28 11.93
N PHE A 73 3.17 9.44 12.94
CA PHE A 73 4.62 9.27 12.78
C PHE A 73 5.00 7.82 12.45
N ASN A 74 4.46 6.85 13.19
CA ASN A 74 4.73 5.44 12.94
C ASN A 74 4.17 5.00 11.59
N LEU A 75 2.99 5.50 11.20
CA LEU A 75 2.42 5.27 9.88
C LEU A 75 3.32 5.86 8.79
N ALA A 76 3.67 7.15 8.85
CA ALA A 76 4.55 7.78 7.88
C ALA A 76 5.87 7.01 7.72
N LYS A 77 6.50 6.63 8.84
CA LYS A 77 7.72 5.82 8.85
C LYS A 77 7.52 4.44 8.24
N LYS A 78 6.44 3.73 8.60
CA LYS A 78 6.10 2.39 8.09
C LYS A 78 5.93 2.40 6.56
N TYR A 79 5.31 3.44 6.03
CA TYR A 79 5.09 3.61 4.59
C TYR A 79 6.21 4.39 3.88
N ARG A 80 7.30 4.73 4.58
CA ARG A 80 8.43 5.53 4.05
C ARG A 80 7.98 6.86 3.44
N LEU A 81 6.95 7.47 4.01
CA LEU A 81 6.46 8.78 3.62
C LEU A 81 7.07 9.86 4.51
N ASP A 82 7.18 11.05 3.94
CA ASP A 82 7.53 12.22 4.74
C ASP A 82 6.37 12.57 5.69
N TYR A 83 6.68 12.60 6.99
CA TYR A 83 5.69 12.87 8.03
C TYR A 83 5.00 14.23 7.85
N GLY A 84 5.76 15.27 7.49
CA GLY A 84 5.22 16.61 7.25
C GLY A 84 4.23 16.62 6.08
N ARG A 85 4.52 15.87 5.01
CA ARG A 85 3.60 15.69 3.90
C ARG A 85 2.34 14.93 4.29
N VAL A 86 2.46 13.85 5.07
CA VAL A 86 1.27 13.11 5.53
C VAL A 86 0.36 14.02 6.36
N ILE A 87 0.91 14.89 7.21
CA ILE A 87 0.12 15.90 7.93
C ILE A 87 -0.58 16.84 6.96
N ALA A 88 0.16 17.44 6.02
CA ALA A 88 -0.39 18.40 5.06
C ALA A 88 -1.49 17.81 4.17
N GLN A 89 -1.41 16.50 3.89
CA GLN A 89 -2.39 15.77 3.10
C GLN A 89 -3.67 15.41 3.87
N ASN A 90 -3.65 15.52 5.19
CA ASN A 90 -4.79 15.18 6.05
C ASN A 90 -5.30 16.39 6.83
N PRO A 91 -5.78 17.46 6.15
CA PRO A 91 -6.29 18.66 6.83
C PRO A 91 -7.56 18.40 7.64
N GLN A 92 -8.23 17.27 7.45
CA GLN A 92 -9.36 16.83 8.28
C GLN A 92 -8.96 16.49 9.72
N LEU A 93 -7.67 16.26 9.98
CA LEU A 93 -7.17 15.98 11.32
C LEU A 93 -7.00 17.27 12.10
N ILE A 94 -7.92 17.50 13.06
CA ILE A 94 -7.89 18.67 13.95
C ILE A 94 -6.56 18.74 14.73
N ASN A 95 -6.02 17.58 15.11
CA ASN A 95 -4.72 17.49 15.77
C ASN A 95 -3.92 16.30 15.21
N PRO A 96 -2.89 16.55 14.39
CA PRO A 96 -2.08 15.48 13.79
C PRO A 96 -1.29 14.63 14.80
N ASN A 97 -1.16 15.08 16.06
CA ASN A 97 -0.55 14.30 17.13
C ASN A 97 -1.56 13.41 17.88
N ARG A 98 -2.85 13.48 17.53
CA ARG A 98 -3.94 12.72 18.15
C ARG A 98 -4.87 12.18 17.08
N ILE A 99 -4.61 10.93 16.69
CA ILE A 99 -5.50 10.14 15.83
C ILE A 99 -6.21 9.08 16.67
N TYR A 100 -7.43 8.71 16.27
CA TYR A 100 -8.28 7.77 16.96
C TYR A 100 -8.56 6.53 16.11
N PRO A 101 -8.66 5.34 16.72
CA PRO A 101 -9.03 4.13 15.99
C PRO A 101 -10.33 4.31 15.20
N GLY A 102 -10.33 3.89 13.95
CA GLY A 102 -11.45 4.07 13.03
C GLY A 102 -11.37 5.33 12.16
N GLU A 103 -10.47 6.28 12.45
CA GLU A 103 -10.24 7.41 11.56
C GLU A 103 -9.60 6.97 10.24
N ILE A 104 -9.91 7.68 9.16
CA ILE A 104 -9.31 7.46 7.84
C ILE A 104 -8.17 8.47 7.64
N ILE A 105 -6.98 7.93 7.37
CA ILE A 105 -5.78 8.68 7.01
C ILE A 105 -5.47 8.41 5.54
N TYR A 106 -5.35 9.48 4.77
CA TYR A 106 -4.90 9.45 3.38
C TYR A 106 -3.38 9.54 3.34
N LEU A 107 -2.74 8.45 2.92
CA LEU A 107 -1.29 8.39 2.76
C LEU A 107 -0.98 8.51 1.27
N ILE A 108 -0.75 9.74 0.79
CA ILE A 108 -0.46 10.00 -0.63
C ILE A 108 1.03 9.78 -0.88
N TYR A 109 1.34 8.87 -1.79
CA TYR A 109 2.69 8.68 -2.30
C TYR A 109 2.77 9.32 -3.69
N LEU A 110 3.74 10.22 -3.85
CA LEU A 110 4.14 10.71 -5.17
C LEU A 110 5.21 9.76 -5.67
N GLY A 111 5.04 9.26 -6.90
CA GLY A 111 6.08 8.45 -7.55
C GLY A 111 7.36 9.28 -7.67
N TYR A 112 8.43 8.82 -7.02
CA TYR A 112 9.78 9.30 -7.24
C TYR A 112 10.54 8.30 -8.11
#